data_AF-A0A9E5UT47-F1
#
_entry.id   AF-A0A9E5UT47-F1
#
_cell.length_a   1.000
_cell.length_b   1.000
_cell.length_c   1.000
_cell.angle_alpha   90.00
_cell.angle_beta   90.00
_cell.angle_gamma   90.00
#
_symmetry.space_group_name_H-M   'P 1'
#
loop_
_entity.id
_entity.type
_entity.pdbx_description
1 polymer ?
#
loop_
_entity_poly.entity_id
_entity_poly.type
_entity_poly.pdbx_seq_one_letter_code
_entity_poly.pdbx_strand_id
1 'polypeptide(L)'
;MKKLTLLLVFISFVGNVLAQKNTFQKASLDSEIKALRKNPAQYKALKEEDRYLKQEVATHRLVLEQMRDEEARAKSRLLEQDQQIALLRQEINQLSMRLTSPSIASSAKAYFRVQIGAYRNAKLATALAENTRFFIEDHPNQMKRFLLGNFTSYWEAQKLVDKLKKEGAQAFVVGYLNNTRLANLKEMPQEYF
;
A
#
# COMPACT_ATOMS: atom_id res chain seq x y z
N MET A 1 -6.25 66.83 -20.65
CA MET A 1 -6.29 66.60 -22.11
C MET A 1 -5.01 65.96 -22.68
N LYS A 2 -3.80 66.37 -22.27
CA LYS A 2 -2.52 65.83 -22.79
C LYS A 2 -2.28 64.31 -22.56
N LYS A 3 -2.90 63.71 -21.54
CA LYS A 3 -2.79 62.25 -21.26
C LYS A 3 -3.69 61.38 -22.16
N LEU A 4 -4.77 61.96 -22.72
CA LEU A 4 -5.72 61.25 -23.58
C LEU A 4 -5.21 61.17 -25.03
N THR A 5 -4.51 62.21 -25.49
CA THR A 5 -3.85 62.23 -26.80
C THR A 5 -2.66 61.27 -26.88
N LEU A 6 -1.90 61.07 -25.79
CA LEU A 6 -0.80 60.10 -25.75
C LEU A 6 -1.30 58.64 -25.83
N LEU A 7 -2.43 58.34 -25.20
CA LEU A 7 -3.07 57.03 -25.24
C LEU A 7 -3.58 56.69 -26.65
N LEU A 8 -4.19 57.65 -27.33
CA LEU A 8 -4.72 57.47 -28.69
C LEU A 8 -3.60 57.21 -29.72
N VAL A 9 -2.48 57.94 -29.64
CA VAL A 9 -1.32 57.72 -30.53
C VAL A 9 -0.68 56.34 -30.30
N PHE A 10 -0.65 55.85 -29.06
CA PHE A 10 -0.12 54.52 -28.74
C PHE A 10 -1.01 53.39 -29.28
N ILE A 11 -2.33 53.56 -29.21
CA ILE A 11 -3.31 52.59 -29.76
C ILE A 11 -3.23 52.56 -31.30
N SER A 12 -3.03 53.70 -31.96
CA SER A 12 -2.84 53.77 -33.42
C SER A 12 -1.53 53.13 -33.89
N PHE A 13 -0.47 53.17 -33.08
CA PHE A 13 0.82 52.56 -33.45
C PHE A 13 0.79 51.02 -33.31
N VAL A 14 0.15 50.49 -32.27
CA VAL A 14 0.03 49.04 -32.05
C VAL A 14 -0.87 48.38 -33.10
N GLY A 15 -1.95 49.04 -33.53
CA GLY A 15 -2.84 48.54 -34.58
C GLY A 15 -2.16 48.39 -35.96
N ASN A 16 -1.29 49.34 -36.32
CA ASN A 16 -0.55 49.30 -37.59
C ASN A 16 0.49 48.19 -37.64
N VAL A 17 1.19 47.89 -36.52
CA VAL A 17 2.19 46.81 -36.46
C VAL A 17 1.55 45.42 -36.59
N LEU A 18 0.37 45.20 -35.97
CA LEU A 18 -0.40 43.96 -36.10
C LEU A 18 -0.94 43.76 -37.53
N ALA A 19 -1.41 44.83 -38.17
CA ALA A 19 -1.88 44.78 -39.57
C ALA A 19 -0.73 44.51 -40.55
N GLN A 20 0.43 45.13 -40.35
CA GLN A 20 1.63 44.97 -41.20
C GLN A 20 2.25 43.57 -41.08
N LYS A 21 2.22 42.96 -39.89
CA LYS A 21 2.65 41.56 -39.68
C LYS A 21 1.73 40.57 -40.40
N ASN A 22 0.42 40.83 -40.40
CA ASN A 22 -0.59 40.01 -41.08
C ASN A 22 -0.51 40.11 -42.61
N THR A 23 -0.27 41.30 -43.17
CA THR A 23 -0.10 41.47 -44.63
C THR A 23 1.22 40.89 -45.13
N PHE A 24 2.30 41.00 -44.34
CA PHE A 24 3.58 40.38 -44.65
C PHE A 24 3.51 38.84 -44.62
N GLN A 25 2.87 38.25 -43.62
CA GLN A 25 2.61 36.80 -43.59
C GLN A 25 1.77 36.31 -44.77
N LYS A 26 0.75 37.07 -45.17
CA LYS A 26 -0.05 36.74 -46.36
C LYS A 26 0.77 36.85 -47.63
N ALA A 27 1.59 37.89 -47.77
CA ALA A 27 2.48 38.06 -48.92
C ALA A 27 3.55 36.96 -49.01
N SER A 28 4.08 36.49 -47.86
CA SER A 28 5.02 35.37 -47.82
C SER A 28 4.35 34.03 -48.13
N LEU A 29 3.12 33.80 -47.64
CA LEU A 29 2.32 32.63 -48.00
C LEU A 29 1.97 32.64 -49.49
N ASP A 30 1.62 33.80 -50.06
CA ASP A 30 1.29 33.93 -51.48
C ASP A 30 2.52 33.72 -52.39
N SER A 31 3.71 34.17 -51.98
CA SER A 31 4.95 33.92 -52.72
C SER A 31 5.38 32.45 -52.64
N GLU A 32 5.21 31.81 -51.48
CA GLU A 32 5.47 30.40 -51.25
C GLU A 32 4.49 29.51 -52.03
N ILE A 33 3.19 29.84 -52.04
CA ILE A 33 2.17 29.18 -52.87
C ILE A 33 2.51 29.33 -54.37
N LYS A 34 2.97 30.50 -54.81
CA LYS A 34 3.40 30.72 -56.20
C LYS A 34 4.66 29.91 -56.55
N ALA A 35 5.62 29.79 -55.63
CA ALA A 35 6.83 28.98 -55.81
C ALA A 35 6.49 27.48 -55.88
N LEU A 36 5.61 27.00 -55.00
CA LEU A 36 5.12 25.62 -54.99
C LEU A 36 4.29 25.28 -56.24
N ARG A 37 3.50 26.23 -56.76
CA ARG A 37 2.75 26.07 -58.03
C ARG A 37 3.67 25.91 -59.24
N LYS A 38 4.86 26.51 -59.22
CA LYS A 38 5.87 26.37 -60.29
C LYS A 38 6.55 24.99 -60.26
N ASN A 39 6.43 24.23 -59.17
CA ASN A 39 6.96 22.87 -59.05
C ASN A 39 5.88 21.86 -58.62
N PRO A 40 5.08 21.34 -59.58
CA PRO A 40 3.93 20.47 -59.29
C PRO A 40 4.28 19.21 -58.50
N ALA A 41 5.49 18.68 -58.68
CA ALA A 41 5.96 17.48 -57.99
C ALA A 41 6.16 17.71 -56.48
N GLN A 42 6.78 18.84 -56.11
CA GLN A 42 6.99 19.19 -54.69
C GLN A 42 5.68 19.50 -53.98
N TYR A 43 4.75 20.21 -54.64
CA TYR A 43 3.44 20.48 -54.06
C TYR A 43 2.63 19.20 -53.81
N LYS A 44 2.72 18.21 -54.70
CA LYS A 44 2.08 16.90 -54.51
C LYS A 44 2.68 16.14 -53.33
N ALA A 45 4.01 16.09 -53.23
CA ALA A 45 4.70 15.44 -52.11
C ALA A 45 4.31 16.07 -50.76
N LEU A 46 4.30 17.39 -50.67
CA LEU A 46 3.91 18.11 -49.44
C LEU A 46 2.44 17.84 -49.05
N LYS A 47 1.54 17.74 -50.03
CA LYS A 47 0.13 17.42 -49.77
C LYS A 47 -0.06 15.98 -49.29
N GLU A 48 0.73 15.05 -49.81
CA GLU A 48 0.74 13.65 -49.36
C GLU A 48 1.30 13.53 -47.95
N GLU A 49 2.35 14.29 -47.61
CA GLU A 49 2.93 14.39 -46.28
C GLU A 49 1.96 15.03 -45.26
N ASP A 50 1.29 16.14 -45.61
CA ASP A 50 0.27 16.76 -44.75
C ASP A 50 -0.90 15.79 -44.49
N ARG A 51 -1.31 15.02 -45.51
CA ARG A 51 -2.32 13.98 -45.34
C ARG A 51 -1.85 12.88 -44.39
N TYR A 52 -0.61 12.44 -44.53
CA TYR A 52 0.01 11.43 -43.65
C TYR A 52 0.10 11.93 -42.21
N LEU A 53 0.66 13.13 -41.99
CA LEU A 53 0.77 13.76 -40.67
C LEU A 53 -0.60 13.95 -40.00
N LYS A 54 -1.64 14.34 -40.76
CA LYS A 54 -3.00 14.44 -40.24
C LYS A 54 -3.56 13.10 -39.80
N GLN A 55 -3.30 12.03 -40.54
CA GLN A 55 -3.68 10.68 -40.15
C GLN A 55 -2.93 10.26 -38.88
N GLU A 56 -1.63 10.52 -38.81
CA GLU A 56 -0.79 10.18 -37.65
C GLU A 56 -1.24 10.95 -36.39
N VAL A 57 -1.49 12.25 -36.47
CA VAL A 57 -2.04 13.05 -35.37
C VAL A 57 -3.41 12.53 -34.93
N ALA A 58 -4.28 12.13 -35.86
CA ALA A 58 -5.57 11.54 -35.52
C ALA A 58 -5.40 10.21 -34.77
N THR A 59 -4.46 9.35 -35.20
CA THR A 59 -4.16 8.09 -34.52
C THR A 59 -3.56 8.32 -33.13
N HIS A 60 -2.60 9.23 -32.98
CA HIS A 60 -2.02 9.55 -31.67
C HIS A 60 -3.04 10.14 -30.71
N ARG A 61 -3.97 10.96 -31.19
CA ARG A 61 -5.09 11.45 -30.36
C ARG A 61 -5.97 10.32 -29.87
N LEU A 62 -6.28 9.34 -30.73
CA LEU A 62 -7.04 8.15 -30.34
C LEU A 62 -6.31 7.36 -29.25
N VAL A 63 -5.01 7.11 -29.43
CA VAL A 63 -4.19 6.36 -28.46
C VAL A 63 -4.08 7.11 -27.14
N LEU A 64 -3.92 8.44 -27.17
CA LEU A 64 -3.92 9.25 -25.95
C LEU A 64 -5.25 9.18 -25.19
N GLU A 65 -6.37 9.20 -25.90
CA GLU A 65 -7.69 9.08 -25.29
C GLU A 65 -7.87 7.68 -24.67
N GLN A 66 -7.49 6.63 -25.38
CA GLN A 66 -7.52 5.25 -24.88
C GLN A 66 -6.64 5.09 -23.63
N MET A 67 -5.42 5.64 -23.63
CA MET A 67 -4.54 5.59 -22.46
C MET A 67 -5.11 6.35 -21.26
N ARG A 68 -5.78 7.50 -21.49
CA ARG A 68 -6.46 8.25 -20.42
C ARG A 68 -7.61 7.46 -19.81
N ASP A 69 -8.40 6.79 -20.66
CA ASP A 69 -9.49 5.92 -20.19
C ASP A 69 -8.96 4.73 -19.39
N GLU A 70 -7.86 4.12 -19.84
CA GLU A 70 -7.18 3.05 -19.11
C GLU A 70 -6.63 3.52 -17.76
N GLU A 71 -6.00 4.69 -17.72
CA GLU A 71 -5.50 5.30 -16.48
C GLU A 71 -6.65 5.59 -15.50
N ALA A 72 -7.77 6.13 -16.00
CA ALA A 72 -8.96 6.38 -15.18
C ALA A 72 -9.51 5.07 -14.58
N ARG A 73 -9.65 4.01 -15.40
CA ARG A 73 -10.08 2.68 -14.93
C ARG A 73 -9.10 2.07 -13.93
N ALA A 74 -7.79 2.23 -14.16
CA ALA A 74 -6.77 1.76 -13.23
C ALA A 74 -6.84 2.48 -11.88
N LYS A 75 -7.04 3.81 -11.88
CA LYS A 75 -7.23 4.61 -10.66
C LYS A 75 -8.47 4.17 -9.88
N SER A 76 -9.60 3.92 -10.55
CA SER A 76 -10.80 3.42 -9.88
C SER A 76 -10.57 2.07 -9.19
N ARG A 77 -9.89 1.12 -9.87
CA ARG A 77 -9.55 -0.18 -9.28
C ARG A 77 -8.61 -0.06 -8.07
N LEU A 78 -7.62 0.84 -8.14
CA LEU A 78 -6.74 1.09 -7.00
C LEU A 78 -7.52 1.59 -5.78
N LEU A 79 -8.46 2.52 -5.99
CA LEU A 79 -9.27 3.07 -4.91
C LEU A 79 -10.18 2.00 -4.27
N GLU A 80 -10.76 1.11 -5.06
CA GLU A 80 -11.53 -0.04 -4.56
C GLU A 80 -10.65 -1.01 -3.75
N GLN A 81 -9.44 -1.29 -4.23
CA GLN A 81 -8.48 -2.14 -3.51
C GLN A 81 -8.05 -1.51 -2.18
N ASP A 82 -7.77 -0.21 -2.16
CA ASP A 82 -7.41 0.51 -0.94
C ASP A 82 -8.54 0.46 0.10
N GLN A 83 -9.80 0.61 -0.34
CA GLN A 83 -10.96 0.44 0.53
C GLN A 83 -11.04 -0.98 1.09
N GLN A 84 -10.83 -2.00 0.27
CA GLN A 84 -10.84 -3.39 0.72
C GLN A 84 -9.72 -3.69 1.72
N ILE A 85 -8.51 -3.17 1.47
CA ILE A 85 -7.37 -3.29 2.38
C ILE A 85 -7.69 -2.62 3.73
N ALA A 86 -8.33 -1.45 3.72
CA ALA A 86 -8.73 -0.76 4.95
C ALA A 86 -9.73 -1.59 5.77
N LEU A 87 -10.73 -2.19 5.12
CA LEU A 87 -11.72 -3.06 5.77
C LEU A 87 -11.06 -4.30 6.38
N LEU A 88 -10.20 -4.99 5.62
CA LEU A 88 -9.47 -6.17 6.11
C LEU A 88 -8.55 -5.83 7.28
N ARG A 89 -7.88 -4.67 7.26
CA ARG A 89 -7.08 -4.19 8.38
C ARG A 89 -7.92 -3.96 9.63
N GLN A 90 -9.12 -3.40 9.47
CA GLN A 90 -10.05 -3.22 10.58
C GLN A 90 -10.51 -4.57 11.15
N GLU A 91 -10.85 -5.54 10.29
CA GLU A 91 -11.23 -6.89 10.70
C GLU A 91 -10.08 -7.61 11.44
N ILE A 92 -8.86 -7.54 10.91
CA ILE A 92 -7.66 -8.08 11.57
C ILE A 92 -7.48 -7.44 12.94
N ASN A 93 -7.66 -6.13 13.07
CA ASN A 93 -7.55 -5.46 14.37
C ASN A 93 -8.64 -5.93 15.34
N GLN A 94 -9.89 -6.06 14.90
CA GLN A 94 -10.98 -6.57 15.73
C GLN A 94 -10.75 -8.01 16.18
N LEU A 95 -10.34 -8.89 15.27
CA LEU A 95 -9.98 -10.27 15.58
C LEU A 95 -8.78 -10.34 16.52
N SER A 96 -7.77 -9.50 16.29
CA SER A 96 -6.60 -9.40 17.16
C SER A 96 -7.00 -8.95 18.56
N MET A 97 -7.87 -7.94 18.72
CA MET A 97 -8.38 -7.50 20.03
C MET A 97 -9.21 -8.57 20.75
N ARG A 98 -9.95 -9.41 20.01
CA ARG A 98 -10.60 -10.59 20.58
C ARG A 98 -9.56 -11.59 21.09
N LEU A 99 -8.55 -11.90 20.29
CA LEU A 99 -7.50 -12.87 20.62
C LEU A 99 -6.53 -12.37 21.71
N THR A 100 -6.29 -11.06 21.82
CA THR A 100 -5.41 -10.44 22.82
C THR A 100 -6.13 -9.98 24.07
N SER A 101 -7.47 -9.98 24.09
CA SER A 101 -8.20 -9.82 25.34
C SER A 101 -7.86 -11.01 26.25
N PRO A 102 -7.32 -10.78 27.45
CA PRO A 102 -7.01 -11.86 28.41
C PRO A 102 -8.27 -12.67 28.82
N SER A 103 -9.46 -12.21 28.39
CA SER A 103 -10.75 -12.83 28.64
C SER A 103 -10.99 -14.16 27.90
N ILE A 104 -10.44 -14.40 26.69
CA ILE A 104 -10.69 -15.70 26.02
C ILE A 104 -9.92 -16.84 26.71
N ALA A 105 -8.71 -16.58 27.22
CA ALA A 105 -7.97 -17.56 28.00
C ALA A 105 -8.51 -17.73 29.43
N SER A 106 -9.17 -16.70 29.98
CA SER A 106 -9.83 -16.76 31.30
C SER A 106 -11.16 -17.54 31.26
N SER A 107 -11.85 -17.59 30.11
CA SER A 107 -13.11 -18.32 29.92
C SER A 107 -12.97 -19.70 29.27
N ALA A 108 -11.84 -19.98 28.62
CA ALA A 108 -11.56 -21.31 28.09
C ALA A 108 -11.31 -22.31 29.23
N LYS A 109 -12.13 -23.37 29.27
CA LYS A 109 -12.01 -24.47 30.23
C LYS A 109 -10.61 -25.11 30.17
N ALA A 110 -9.98 -25.12 29.00
CA ALA A 110 -8.66 -25.71 28.78
C ALA A 110 -7.85 -24.89 27.75
N TYR A 111 -6.55 -24.70 28.00
CA TYR A 111 -5.61 -24.05 27.08
C TYR A 111 -4.17 -24.53 27.30
N PHE A 112 -3.28 -24.18 26.38
CA PHE A 112 -1.87 -24.55 26.41
C PHE A 112 -0.99 -23.30 26.42
N ARG A 113 0.19 -23.41 27.04
CA ARG A 113 1.26 -22.41 26.96
C ARG A 113 2.56 -23.09 26.57
N VAL A 114 3.52 -22.33 26.06
CA VAL A 114 4.87 -22.83 25.81
C VAL A 114 5.80 -22.35 26.91
N GLN A 115 6.36 -23.26 27.70
CA GLN A 115 7.39 -22.92 28.68
C GLN A 115 8.77 -22.94 28.01
N ILE A 116 9.50 -21.83 28.09
CA ILE A 116 10.82 -21.64 27.48
C ILE A 116 11.98 -21.71 28.48
N GLY A 117 11.66 -21.91 29.77
CA GLY A 117 12.65 -22.08 30.82
C GLY A 117 12.11 -21.77 32.21
N ALA A 118 12.94 -22.06 33.22
CA ALA A 118 12.71 -21.64 34.59
C ALA A 118 14.03 -21.08 35.13
N TYR A 119 14.04 -19.80 35.52
CA TYR A 119 15.25 -19.09 35.93
C TYR A 119 15.05 -18.38 37.26
N ARG A 120 16.12 -18.21 38.05
CA ARG A 120 16.11 -17.45 39.31
C ARG A 120 16.27 -15.93 39.11
N ASN A 121 16.66 -15.49 37.92
CA ASN A 121 17.06 -14.10 37.68
C ASN A 121 15.85 -13.17 37.46
N ALA A 122 15.69 -12.17 38.34
CA ALA A 122 14.63 -11.18 38.28
C ALA A 122 14.75 -10.21 37.09
N LYS A 123 15.95 -9.95 36.55
CA LYS A 123 16.14 -9.01 35.43
C LYS A 123 15.50 -9.48 34.13
N LEU A 124 15.55 -10.79 33.86
CA LEU A 124 14.85 -11.41 32.73
C LEU A 124 13.33 -11.36 32.90
N ALA A 125 12.85 -11.45 34.15
CA ALA A 125 11.43 -11.32 34.45
C ALA A 125 10.91 -9.93 34.10
N THR A 126 11.63 -8.87 34.49
CA THR A 126 11.24 -7.49 34.16
C THR A 126 11.25 -7.24 32.65
N ALA A 127 12.30 -7.66 31.93
CA ALA A 127 12.42 -7.45 30.49
C ALA A 127 11.34 -8.19 29.66
N LEU A 128 10.87 -9.34 30.14
CA LEU A 128 9.85 -10.13 29.45
C LEU A 128 8.43 -9.76 29.88
N ALA A 129 8.24 -9.19 31.07
CA ALA A 129 6.93 -8.76 31.57
C ALA A 129 6.30 -7.62 30.76
N GLU A 130 7.10 -6.83 30.05
CA GLU A 130 6.60 -5.73 29.20
C GLU A 130 5.89 -6.22 27.93
N ASN A 131 6.07 -7.50 27.56
CA ASN A 131 5.45 -8.08 26.37
C ASN A 131 4.19 -8.86 26.75
N THR A 132 3.04 -8.45 26.20
CA THR A 132 1.71 -9.01 26.49
C THR A 132 1.57 -10.51 26.17
N ARG A 133 2.52 -11.11 25.47
CA ARG A 133 2.53 -12.55 25.16
C ARG A 133 3.37 -13.39 26.12
N PHE A 134 4.16 -12.77 27.00
CA PHE A 134 4.98 -13.47 27.98
C PHE A 134 4.27 -13.52 29.34
N PHE A 135 4.28 -14.69 29.95
CA PHE A 135 3.73 -14.94 31.28
C PHE A 135 4.84 -15.45 32.19
N ILE A 136 4.80 -15.00 33.44
CA ILE A 136 5.79 -15.37 34.44
C ILE A 136 5.03 -15.95 35.63
N GLU A 137 5.37 -17.19 35.98
CA GLU A 137 4.75 -17.90 37.10
C GLU A 137 5.80 -18.25 38.15
N ASP A 138 5.42 -18.16 39.42
CA ASP A 138 6.30 -18.57 40.51
C ASP A 138 6.39 -20.10 40.59
N HIS A 139 7.62 -20.58 40.76
CA HIS A 139 7.92 -21.97 41.10
C HIS A 139 8.16 -22.08 42.61
N PRO A 140 7.74 -23.17 43.26
CA PRO A 140 8.03 -23.45 44.67
C PRO A 140 9.50 -23.34 45.10
N ASN A 141 10.45 -23.39 44.16
CA ASN A 141 11.89 -23.44 44.43
C ASN A 141 12.56 -22.06 44.24
N GLN A 142 11.81 -20.97 44.43
CA GLN A 142 12.26 -19.59 44.18
C GLN A 142 12.74 -19.36 42.72
N MET A 143 12.24 -20.15 41.78
CA MET A 143 12.47 -19.96 40.35
C MET A 143 11.24 -19.32 39.74
N LYS A 144 11.41 -18.61 38.63
CA LYS A 144 10.32 -18.09 37.82
C LYS A 144 10.24 -18.87 36.53
N ARG A 145 9.06 -19.41 36.22
CA ARG A 145 8.77 -20.10 34.96
C ARG A 145 8.41 -19.04 33.93
N PHE A 146 9.02 -19.14 32.77
CA PHE A 146 8.79 -18.22 31.66
C PHE A 146 7.96 -18.94 30.61
N LEU A 147 6.76 -18.42 30.37
CA LEU A 147 5.80 -18.99 29.44
C LEU A 147 5.47 -18.00 28.34
N LEU A 148 5.09 -18.52 27.19
CA LEU A 148 4.79 -17.75 26.00
C LEU A 148 3.43 -18.19 25.44
N GLY A 149 2.59 -17.19 25.15
CA GLY A 149 1.30 -17.33 24.50
C GLY A 149 0.23 -18.03 25.35
N ASN A 150 -1.01 -17.98 24.85
CA ASN A 150 -2.10 -18.87 25.23
C ASN A 150 -2.62 -19.49 23.93
N PHE A 151 -2.64 -20.82 23.86
CA PHE A 151 -3.04 -21.57 22.68
C PHE A 151 -4.26 -22.43 23.03
N THR A 152 -5.25 -22.50 22.15
CA THR A 152 -6.43 -23.36 22.36
C THR A 152 -6.19 -24.80 21.88
N SER A 153 -5.16 -25.01 21.05
CA SER A 153 -4.78 -26.31 20.49
C SER A 153 -3.36 -26.71 20.86
N TYR A 154 -3.17 -27.98 21.19
CA TYR A 154 -1.85 -28.57 21.43
C TYR A 154 -0.92 -28.41 20.23
N TRP A 155 -1.41 -28.65 19.00
CA TRP A 155 -0.60 -28.58 17.78
C TRP A 155 -0.10 -27.17 17.47
N GLU A 156 -0.88 -26.15 17.80
CA GLU A 156 -0.46 -24.76 17.63
C GLU A 156 0.72 -24.43 18.57
N ALA A 157 0.60 -24.82 19.84
CA ALA A 157 1.69 -24.68 20.81
C ALA A 157 2.94 -25.48 20.39
N GLN A 158 2.76 -26.71 19.89
CA GLN A 158 3.86 -27.57 19.45
C GLN A 158 4.63 -26.98 18.26
N LYS A 159 3.94 -26.35 17.29
CA LYS A 159 4.61 -25.64 16.17
C LYS A 159 5.54 -24.53 16.68
N LEU A 160 5.14 -23.80 17.72
CA LEU A 160 6.00 -22.78 18.32
C LEU A 160 7.19 -23.42 19.06
N VAL A 161 6.98 -24.52 19.78
CA VAL A 161 8.07 -25.29 20.40
C VAL A 161 9.10 -25.72 19.35
N ASP A 162 8.66 -26.25 18.23
CA ASP A 162 9.56 -26.74 17.17
C ASP A 162 10.38 -25.60 16.55
N LYS A 163 9.78 -24.41 16.37
CA LYS A 163 10.49 -23.22 15.92
C LYS A 163 11.54 -22.76 16.94
N LEU A 164 11.17 -22.65 18.21
CA LEU A 164 12.08 -22.23 19.28
C LEU A 164 13.23 -23.22 19.46
N LYS A 165 12.97 -24.53 19.34
CA LYS A 165 14.03 -25.55 19.39
C LYS A 165 15.02 -25.45 18.23
N LYS A 166 14.54 -25.12 17.02
CA LYS A 166 15.43 -24.86 15.87
C LYS A 166 16.36 -23.67 16.11
N GLU A 167 15.91 -22.69 16.89
CA GLU A 167 16.70 -21.52 17.30
C GLU A 167 17.59 -21.79 18.55
N GLY A 168 17.58 -23.02 19.08
CA GLY A 168 18.42 -23.43 20.21
C GLY A 168 17.79 -23.24 21.59
N ALA A 169 16.51 -22.85 21.68
CA ALA A 169 15.83 -22.71 22.96
C ALA A 169 15.29 -24.06 23.50
N GLN A 170 15.33 -24.23 24.82
CA GLN A 170 14.66 -25.34 25.49
C GLN A 170 13.19 -24.98 25.72
N ALA A 171 12.31 -25.50 24.87
CA ALA A 171 10.87 -25.24 24.94
C ALA A 171 10.04 -26.52 25.02
N PHE A 172 8.93 -26.46 25.75
CA PHE A 172 7.93 -27.53 25.80
C PHE A 172 6.52 -26.99 26.08
N VAL A 173 5.51 -27.77 25.68
CA VAL A 173 4.10 -27.42 25.87
C VAL A 173 3.65 -27.80 27.28
N VAL A 174 2.87 -26.92 27.90
CA VAL A 174 2.21 -27.16 29.20
C VAL A 174 0.71 -26.90 29.06
N GLY A 175 -0.10 -27.71 29.74
CA GLY A 175 -1.55 -27.61 29.72
C GLY A 175 -2.09 -26.91 30.97
N TYR A 176 -3.19 -26.18 30.79
CA TYR A 176 -3.97 -25.55 31.84
C TYR A 176 -5.42 -25.99 31.69
N LEU A 177 -6.05 -26.36 32.80
CA LEU A 177 -7.46 -26.67 32.89
C LEU A 177 -8.05 -25.82 34.01
N ASN A 178 -9.11 -25.05 33.73
CA ASN A 178 -9.72 -24.11 34.67
C ASN A 178 -8.69 -23.19 35.35
N ASN A 179 -7.77 -22.61 34.57
CA ASN A 179 -6.63 -21.80 35.04
C ASN A 179 -5.64 -22.51 35.98
N THR A 180 -5.77 -23.82 36.16
CA THR A 180 -4.83 -24.63 36.94
C THR A 180 -3.89 -25.35 35.99
N ARG A 181 -2.58 -25.19 36.20
CA ARG A 181 -1.57 -25.89 35.43
C ARG A 181 -1.62 -27.40 35.74
N LEU A 182 -1.66 -28.22 34.69
CA LEU A 182 -1.59 -29.67 34.82
C LEU A 182 -0.15 -30.12 35.15
N ALA A 183 -0.03 -31.12 36.03
CA ALA A 183 1.26 -31.75 36.32
C ALA A 183 1.75 -32.56 35.13
N ASN A 184 0.83 -33.22 34.42
CA ASN A 184 1.10 -33.98 33.22
C ASN A 184 0.10 -33.62 32.11
N LEU A 185 0.60 -33.45 30.89
CA LEU A 185 -0.26 -33.19 29.73
C LEU A 185 -1.24 -34.33 29.44
N LYS A 186 -0.92 -35.56 29.88
CA LYS A 186 -1.84 -36.72 29.77
C LYS A 186 -3.14 -36.55 30.55
N GLU A 187 -3.18 -35.66 31.54
CA GLU A 187 -4.38 -35.33 32.30
C GLU A 187 -5.34 -34.42 31.51
N MET A 188 -4.89 -33.89 30.37
CA MET A 188 -5.72 -33.08 29.48
C MET A 188 -6.75 -33.97 28.77
N PRO A 189 -8.04 -33.56 28.70
CA PRO A 189 -9.04 -34.31 27.94
C PRO A 189 -8.66 -34.46 26.47
N GLN A 190 -8.92 -35.63 25.88
CA GLN A 190 -8.47 -35.98 24.52
C GLN A 190 -9.03 -35.06 23.43
N GLU A 191 -10.18 -34.42 23.68
CA GLU A 191 -10.81 -33.46 22.77
C GLU A 191 -10.00 -32.18 22.51
N TYR A 192 -8.93 -31.93 23.29
CA TYR A 192 -8.05 -30.76 23.14
C TYR A 192 -6.72 -31.06 22.43
N PHE A 193 -6.51 -32.30 21.98
CA PHE A 193 -5.35 -32.70 21.18
C PHE A 193 -5.63 -32.64 19.69
#